data_AF-A0A7V6CDN1-F1
#
_entry.id   AF-A0A7V6CDN1-F1
#
_cell.length_a   1.000
_cell.length_b   1.000
_cell.length_c   1.000
_cell.angle_alpha   90.00
_cell.angle_beta   90.00
_cell.angle_gamma   90.00
#
_symmetry.space_group_name_H-M   'P 1'
#
loop_
_entity.id
_entity.type
_entity.pdbx_description
1 polymer ?
#
loop_
_entity_poly.entity_id
_entity_poly.type
_entity_poly.pdbx_seq_one_letter_code
_entity_poly.pdbx_strand_id
1 'polypeptide(L)'
;EWYSFQGLKYEPRNYPIQYKEELKLIKEMNSELYSKIEPYISILPSTGFNPNTAPDPVLIAYLDIGNDTLNLLKEYMQTKPITSDAELYSLTGRKIVKEDGVFFFPSPFLEITVQAGKPKPFYTIKAGIYLNENIYSPYSIIYWKEE
;
A
#
# COMPACT_ATOMS: atom_id res chain seq x y z
N GLU A 1 8.59 26.36 -5.27
CA GLU A 1 8.32 27.64 -4.59
C GLU A 1 8.11 27.51 -3.08
N TRP A 2 7.18 26.67 -2.58
CA TRP A 2 6.97 26.57 -1.13
C TRP A 2 8.21 26.08 -0.36
N TYR A 3 8.87 25.00 -0.81
CA TYR A 3 10.04 24.42 -0.11
C TYR A 3 11.22 25.39 -0.03
N SER A 4 11.57 26.04 -1.15
CA SER A 4 12.62 27.05 -1.19
C SER A 4 12.28 28.29 -0.37
N PHE A 5 11.01 28.72 -0.33
CA PHE A 5 10.56 29.82 0.55
C PHE A 5 10.71 29.49 2.04
N GLN A 6 10.60 28.21 2.44
CA GLN A 6 10.87 27.76 3.81
C GLN A 6 12.38 27.65 4.14
N GLY A 7 13.27 28.02 3.22
CA GLY A 7 14.72 27.92 3.41
C GLY A 7 15.25 26.49 3.34
N LEU A 8 14.45 25.54 2.84
CA LEU A 8 14.87 24.16 2.67
C LEU A 8 15.80 24.06 1.46
N LYS A 9 16.89 23.30 1.61
CA LYS A 9 17.92 23.12 0.57
C LYS A 9 17.56 22.04 -0.46
N TYR A 10 16.28 21.79 -0.66
CA TYR A 10 15.77 20.80 -1.59
C TYR A 10 14.53 21.32 -2.31
N GLU A 11 14.30 20.80 -3.50
CA GLU A 11 13.14 21.10 -4.34
C GLU A 11 12.18 19.90 -4.38
N PRO A 12 10.92 20.09 -4.79
CA PRO A 12 10.03 18.97 -5.08
C PRO A 12 10.68 18.00 -6.07
N ARG A 13 10.57 16.71 -5.77
CA ARG A 13 11.09 15.67 -6.67
C ARG A 13 10.42 15.68 -8.04
N ASN A 14 9.09 15.89 -8.08
CA ASN A 14 8.28 15.80 -9.30
C ASN A 14 8.39 14.46 -10.05
N TYR A 15 8.68 13.37 -9.34
CA TYR A 15 8.68 11.99 -9.82
C TYR A 15 8.00 11.07 -8.79
N PRO A 16 7.61 9.84 -9.16
CA PRO A 16 7.07 8.86 -8.22
C PRO A 16 8.00 8.66 -7.01
N ILE A 17 7.39 8.59 -5.83
CA ILE A 17 8.07 8.35 -4.56
C ILE A 17 8.79 7.01 -4.60
N GLN A 18 10.03 6.95 -4.11
CA GLN A 18 10.82 5.72 -4.05
C GLN A 18 10.90 5.14 -2.63
N TYR A 19 10.90 6.01 -1.61
CA TYR A 19 10.97 5.62 -0.20
C TYR A 19 9.82 6.24 0.60
N LYS A 20 9.26 5.50 1.56
CA LYS A 20 8.13 6.00 2.38
C LYS A 20 8.54 7.26 3.13
N GLU A 21 9.80 7.32 3.56
CA GLU A 21 10.37 8.43 4.29
C GLU A 21 10.36 9.75 3.51
N GLU A 22 10.30 9.71 2.18
CA GLU A 22 10.12 10.93 1.37
C GLU A 22 8.80 11.64 1.67
N LEU A 23 7.78 10.94 2.20
CA LEU A 23 6.54 11.55 2.65
C LEU A 23 6.77 12.56 3.78
N LYS A 24 7.82 12.39 4.60
CA LYS A 24 8.21 13.35 5.64
C LYS A 24 8.64 14.70 5.07
N LEU A 25 8.99 14.74 3.79
CA LEU A 25 9.37 15.96 3.08
C LEU A 25 8.15 16.67 2.48
N ILE A 26 6.95 16.12 2.58
CA ILE A 26 5.73 16.79 2.11
C ILE A 26 5.40 17.94 3.06
N LYS A 27 5.00 19.07 2.48
CA LYS A 27 4.45 20.22 3.21
C LYS A 27 3.46 19.77 4.30
N GLU A 28 3.60 20.34 5.50
CA GLU A 28 2.75 20.08 6.68
C GLU A 28 2.82 18.64 7.25
N MET A 29 3.61 17.73 6.65
CA MET A 29 3.91 16.44 7.27
C MET A 29 4.82 16.64 8.47
N ASN A 30 4.46 16.06 9.61
CA ASN A 30 5.30 15.99 10.79
C ASN A 30 5.54 14.54 11.20
N SER A 31 6.51 14.30 12.08
CA SER A 31 6.91 12.95 12.48
C SER A 31 5.77 12.16 13.15
N GLU A 32 4.92 12.82 13.94
CA GLU A 32 3.78 12.17 14.58
C GLU A 32 2.73 11.71 13.56
N LEU A 33 2.37 12.60 12.63
CA LEU A 33 1.43 12.29 11.55
C LEU A 33 1.98 11.18 10.66
N TYR A 34 3.26 11.27 10.27
CA TYR A 34 3.92 10.24 9.49
C TYR A 34 3.84 8.87 10.19
N SER A 35 4.21 8.81 11.47
CA SER A 35 4.16 7.56 12.24
C SER A 35 2.76 6.97 12.34
N LYS A 36 1.70 7.79 12.30
CA LYS A 36 0.31 7.31 12.30
C LYS A 36 -0.12 6.72 10.95
N ILE A 37 0.36 7.27 9.83
CA ILE A 37 -0.08 6.86 8.49
C ILE A 37 0.84 5.84 7.81
N GLU A 38 2.13 5.79 8.17
CA GLU A 38 3.14 4.93 7.56
C GLU A 38 2.72 3.45 7.45
N PRO A 39 2.09 2.84 8.48
CA PRO A 39 1.66 1.44 8.41
C PRO A 39 0.58 1.16 7.35
N TYR A 40 -0.12 2.20 6.89
CA TYR A 40 -1.24 2.12 5.94
C TYR A 40 -0.84 2.48 4.52
N ILE A 41 0.44 2.81 4.29
CA ILE A 41 0.95 3.26 3.00
C ILE A 41 1.85 2.18 2.40
N SER A 42 1.65 1.90 1.12
CA SER A 42 2.56 1.10 0.29
C SER A 42 3.16 1.94 -0.82
N ILE A 43 4.37 1.60 -1.24
CA ILE A 43 5.00 2.14 -2.45
C ILE A 43 5.23 0.96 -3.37
N LEU A 44 4.49 0.94 -4.48
CA LEU A 44 4.54 -0.13 -5.47
C LEU A 44 4.77 0.48 -6.86
N PRO A 45 5.42 -0.26 -7.79
CA PRO A 45 5.65 0.21 -9.16
C PRO A 45 4.37 0.47 -9.97
N SER A 46 3.24 -0.08 -9.55
CA SER A 46 1.93 0.14 -10.18
C SER A 46 0.89 0.57 -9.15
N THR A 47 -0.09 1.35 -9.59
CA THR A 47 -1.28 1.66 -8.79
C THR A 47 -2.18 0.43 -8.67
N GLY A 48 -2.83 0.29 -7.52
CA GLY A 48 -3.68 -0.86 -7.24
C GLY A 48 -4.30 -0.76 -5.86
N PHE A 49 -5.38 -1.50 -5.66
CA PHE A 49 -6.04 -1.62 -4.36
C PHE A 49 -6.64 -3.02 -4.23
N ASN A 50 -6.27 -3.74 -3.16
CA ASN A 50 -6.83 -5.06 -2.86
C ASN A 50 -7.66 -4.98 -1.57
N PRO A 51 -8.99 -4.85 -1.66
CA PRO A 51 -9.83 -4.75 -0.45
C PRO A 51 -9.83 -6.04 0.37
N ASN A 52 -9.50 -7.19 -0.22
CA ASN A 52 -9.45 -8.47 0.50
C ASN A 52 -8.34 -8.51 1.56
N THR A 53 -7.32 -7.65 1.43
CA THR A 53 -6.18 -7.59 2.36
C THR A 53 -5.97 -6.20 2.95
N ALA A 54 -6.77 -5.21 2.54
CA ALA A 54 -6.65 -3.86 3.05
C ALA A 54 -7.15 -3.79 4.51
N PRO A 55 -6.44 -3.09 5.42
CA PRO A 55 -6.90 -2.93 6.78
C PRO A 55 -8.11 -1.98 6.84
N ASP A 56 -8.94 -2.12 7.87
CA ASP A 56 -10.19 -1.37 8.07
C ASP A 56 -10.05 0.15 7.85
N PRO A 57 -9.03 0.87 8.39
CA PRO A 57 -8.89 2.30 8.17
C PRO A 57 -8.66 2.67 6.70
N VAL A 58 -7.98 1.80 5.94
CA VAL A 58 -7.74 2.00 4.51
C VAL A 58 -9.01 1.72 3.71
N LEU A 59 -9.79 0.69 4.07
CA LEU A 59 -11.10 0.45 3.45
C LEU A 59 -12.04 1.64 3.62
N ILE A 60 -12.15 2.17 4.84
CA ILE A 60 -12.95 3.36 5.17
C ILE A 60 -12.49 4.57 4.34
N ALA A 61 -11.18 4.86 4.37
CA ALA A 61 -10.65 6.05 3.71
C ALA A 61 -10.69 5.97 2.18
N TYR A 62 -10.41 4.80 1.61
CA TYR A 62 -10.34 4.61 0.17
C TYR A 62 -11.72 4.52 -0.48
N LEU A 63 -12.68 3.89 0.19
CA LEU A 63 -14.04 3.73 -0.33
C LEU A 63 -15.00 4.83 0.13
N ASP A 64 -14.61 5.68 1.09
CA ASP A 64 -15.47 6.70 1.69
C ASP A 64 -16.76 6.08 2.26
N ILE A 65 -16.60 5.11 3.16
CA ILE A 65 -17.69 4.34 3.77
C ILE A 65 -17.70 4.46 5.29
N GLY A 66 -18.88 4.24 5.89
CA GLY A 66 -19.05 4.16 7.34
C GLY A 66 -18.80 2.76 7.91
N ASN A 67 -18.79 2.65 9.24
CA ASN A 67 -18.57 1.38 9.95
C ASN A 67 -19.62 0.30 9.63
N ASP A 68 -20.89 0.69 9.41
CA ASP A 68 -21.95 -0.27 9.09
C ASP A 68 -21.68 -0.96 7.74
N THR A 69 -21.30 -0.19 6.73
CA THR A 69 -20.91 -0.70 5.41
C THR A 69 -19.63 -1.53 5.50
N LEU A 70 -18.65 -1.11 6.31
CA LEU A 70 -17.44 -1.89 6.55
C LEU A 70 -17.77 -3.25 7.18
N ASN A 71 -18.67 -3.30 8.17
CA ASN A 71 -19.05 -4.55 8.82
C ASN A 71 -19.72 -5.51 7.82
N LEU A 72 -20.65 -5.01 7.01
CA LEU A 72 -21.29 -5.80 5.94
C LEU A 72 -20.26 -6.33 4.93
N LEU A 73 -19.30 -5.49 4.53
CA LEU A 73 -18.22 -5.88 3.64
C LEU A 73 -17.37 -7.01 4.25
N LYS A 74 -17.02 -6.91 5.53
CA LYS A 74 -16.20 -7.90 6.24
C LYS A 74 -16.94 -9.22 6.43
N GLU A 75 -18.21 -9.18 6.82
CA GLU A 75 -19.05 -10.38 6.90
C GLU A 75 -19.11 -11.10 5.56
N TYR A 76 -19.26 -10.35 4.47
CA TYR A 76 -19.21 -10.91 3.12
C TYR A 76 -17.86 -11.57 2.82
N MET A 77 -16.74 -10.89 3.10
CA MET A 77 -15.38 -11.39 2.84
C MET A 77 -15.01 -12.65 3.64
N GLN A 78 -15.70 -12.93 4.75
CA GLN A 78 -15.54 -14.19 5.48
C GLN A 78 -16.09 -15.40 4.71
N THR A 79 -17.03 -15.17 3.79
CA THR A 79 -17.65 -16.25 3.00
C THR A 79 -16.89 -16.53 1.72
N LYS A 80 -16.36 -15.49 1.06
CA LYS A 80 -15.54 -15.58 -0.16
C LYS A 80 -14.81 -14.25 -0.41
N PRO A 81 -13.68 -14.26 -1.13
CA PRO A 81 -13.04 -13.02 -1.57
C PRO A 81 -13.93 -12.26 -2.55
N ILE A 82 -13.81 -10.94 -2.53
CA ILE A 82 -14.34 -10.06 -3.58
C ILE A 82 -13.47 -10.26 -4.82
N THR A 83 -14.10 -10.30 -5.98
CA THR A 83 -13.47 -10.67 -7.26
C THR A 83 -13.68 -9.65 -8.37
N SER A 84 -14.52 -8.64 -8.16
CA SER A 84 -14.81 -7.60 -9.16
C SER A 84 -15.27 -6.27 -8.55
N ASP A 85 -15.12 -5.19 -9.32
CA ASP A 85 -15.63 -3.86 -8.95
C ASP A 85 -17.15 -3.82 -8.82
N ALA A 86 -17.87 -4.59 -9.64
CA ALA A 86 -19.32 -4.69 -9.59
C ALA A 86 -19.79 -5.31 -8.27
N GLU A 87 -19.07 -6.34 -7.80
CA GLU A 87 -19.31 -6.97 -6.50
C GLU A 87 -18.95 -6.04 -5.34
N LEU A 88 -17.84 -5.32 -5.42
CA LEU A 88 -17.52 -4.30 -4.40
C LEU A 88 -18.58 -3.19 -4.37
N TYR A 89 -19.03 -2.72 -5.53
CA TYR A 89 -20.04 -1.67 -5.64
C TYR A 89 -21.40 -2.11 -5.11
N SER A 90 -21.83 -3.35 -5.34
CA SER A 90 -23.11 -3.82 -4.81
C SER A 90 -23.13 -3.88 -3.27
N LEU A 91 -21.98 -4.13 -2.64
CA LEU A 91 -21.84 -4.18 -1.19
C LEU A 91 -21.68 -2.80 -0.55
N THR A 92 -20.97 -1.89 -1.23
CA THR A 92 -20.53 -0.62 -0.63
C THR A 92 -21.24 0.61 -1.18
N GLY A 93 -21.89 0.51 -2.34
CA GLY A 93 -22.41 1.65 -3.10
C GLY A 93 -21.33 2.55 -3.68
N ARG A 94 -20.05 2.15 -3.59
CA ARG A 94 -18.90 2.97 -3.93
C ARG A 94 -18.12 2.35 -5.07
N LYS A 95 -17.75 3.18 -6.03
CA LYS A 95 -16.94 2.76 -7.16
C LYS A 95 -15.53 3.27 -6.97
N ILE A 96 -14.56 2.40 -7.21
CA ILE A 96 -13.17 2.79 -7.37
C ILE A 96 -13.05 3.32 -8.80
N VAL A 97 -13.44 4.58 -9.05
CA VAL A 97 -13.28 5.21 -10.37
C VAL A 97 -12.08 6.14 -10.33
N LYS A 98 -11.05 5.83 -11.13
CA LYS A 98 -10.09 6.80 -11.64
C LYS A 98 -9.83 6.53 -13.11
N GLU A 99 -9.55 7.59 -13.86
CA GLU A 99 -9.31 7.61 -15.32
C GLU A 99 -8.22 6.63 -15.80
N ASP A 100 -7.37 6.15 -14.87
CA ASP A 100 -6.21 5.30 -15.15
C ASP A 100 -6.44 3.79 -14.95
N GLY A 101 -7.69 3.33 -14.75
CA GLY A 101 -7.99 1.91 -14.65
C GLY A 101 -7.30 1.24 -13.45
N VAL A 102 -7.57 1.72 -12.23
CA VAL A 102 -7.11 1.02 -11.02
C VAL A 102 -7.85 -0.30 -10.92
N PHE A 103 -7.14 -1.39 -11.17
CA PHE A 103 -7.74 -2.71 -11.26
C PHE A 103 -7.79 -3.43 -9.92
N PHE A 104 -8.91 -4.13 -9.75
CA PHE A 104 -9.16 -5.15 -8.76
C PHE A 104 -8.38 -6.44 -9.10
N PHE A 105 -7.06 -6.43 -8.95
CA PHE A 105 -6.28 -7.65 -9.09
C PHE A 105 -5.82 -8.15 -7.72
N PRO A 106 -5.80 -9.47 -7.47
CA PRO A 106 -4.92 -9.99 -6.44
C PRO A 106 -3.54 -9.36 -6.66
N SER A 107 -2.99 -8.76 -5.62
CA SER A 107 -1.72 -8.04 -5.72
C SER A 107 -0.65 -8.99 -6.29
N PRO A 108 0.01 -8.64 -7.42
CA PRO A 108 1.17 -9.40 -7.88
C PRO A 108 2.40 -9.07 -7.01
N PHE A 109 2.24 -8.29 -5.94
CA PHE A 109 3.29 -7.97 -4.99
C PHE A 109 3.02 -8.61 -3.64
N LEU A 110 4.06 -9.18 -3.06
CA LEU A 110 4.08 -9.77 -1.72
C LEU A 110 5.28 -9.23 -0.94
N GLU A 111 5.12 -8.93 0.36
CA GLU A 111 6.26 -8.72 1.24
C GLU A 111 6.60 -10.03 1.96
N ILE A 112 7.88 -10.41 1.95
CA ILE A 112 8.41 -11.52 2.74
C ILE A 112 9.33 -10.97 3.83
N THR A 113 9.24 -11.57 5.02
CA THR A 113 10.17 -11.32 6.12
C THR A 113 10.94 -12.60 6.42
N VAL A 114 12.26 -12.56 6.25
CA VAL A 114 13.17 -13.68 6.52
C VAL A 114 13.94 -13.37 7.80
N GLN A 115 13.86 -14.25 8.79
CA GLN A 115 14.56 -14.10 10.06
C GLN A 115 15.61 -15.19 10.22
N ALA A 116 16.84 -14.80 10.53
CA ALA A 116 17.95 -15.71 10.74
C ALA A 116 18.48 -15.61 12.18
N GLY A 117 18.67 -16.78 12.81
CA GLY A 117 19.27 -16.93 14.13
C GLY A 117 18.52 -17.92 15.02
N LYS A 118 19.28 -18.72 15.77
CA LYS A 118 18.77 -19.57 16.87
C LYS A 118 19.63 -19.32 18.11
N PRO A 119 19.03 -19.24 19.33
CA PRO A 119 17.61 -19.41 19.65
C PRO A 119 16.75 -18.14 19.43
N LYS A 120 17.36 -16.99 19.17
CA LYS A 120 16.67 -15.74 18.81
C LYS A 120 17.17 -15.25 17.44
N PRO A 121 16.31 -14.65 16.61
CA PRO A 121 16.76 -14.03 15.38
C PRO A 121 17.71 -12.88 15.73
N PHE A 122 18.89 -12.87 15.10
CA PHE A 122 19.85 -11.77 15.21
C PHE A 122 19.90 -10.95 13.92
N TYR A 123 19.11 -11.33 12.92
CA TYR A 123 19.11 -10.70 11.62
C TYR A 123 17.76 -10.87 10.93
N THR A 124 17.19 -9.78 10.43
CA THR A 124 15.93 -9.78 9.69
C THR A 124 16.13 -9.14 8.32
N ILE A 125 15.62 -9.78 7.27
CA ILE A 125 15.51 -9.20 5.94
C ILE A 125 14.03 -9.05 5.60
N LYS A 126 13.62 -7.85 5.19
CA LYS A 126 12.33 -7.64 4.52
C LYS A 126 12.55 -7.45 3.04
N ALA A 127 11.77 -8.12 2.20
CA ALA A 127 11.86 -7.99 0.76
C ALA A 127 10.48 -7.94 0.10
N GLY A 128 10.31 -7.01 -0.85
CA GLY A 128 9.16 -6.98 -1.74
C GLY A 128 9.42 -7.88 -2.95
N ILE A 129 8.50 -8.79 -3.22
CA ILE A 129 8.55 -9.74 -4.32
C ILE A 129 7.45 -9.42 -5.32
N TYR A 130 7.80 -9.31 -6.59
CA TYR A 130 6.87 -9.25 -7.72
C TYR A 130 6.71 -10.66 -8.31
N LEU A 131 5.46 -11.10 -8.38
CA LEU A 131 5.06 -12.47 -8.69
C LEU A 131 4.91 -12.75 -10.19
N ASN A 132 4.89 -11.71 -11.02
CA ASN A 132 4.78 -11.91 -12.46
C ASN A 132 6.14 -12.34 -13.02
N GLU A 133 6.11 -13.48 -13.70
CA GLU A 133 7.25 -14.01 -14.43
C GLU A 133 7.72 -13.03 -15.50
N ASN A 134 9.03 -12.98 -15.68
CA ASN A 134 9.65 -12.38 -16.85
C ASN A 134 10.56 -13.41 -17.53
N ILE A 135 11.14 -13.04 -18.67
CA ILE A 135 12.00 -13.94 -19.47
C ILE A 135 13.27 -14.44 -18.74
N TYR A 136 13.60 -13.90 -17.57
CA TYR A 136 14.80 -14.21 -16.80
C TYR A 136 14.52 -14.91 -15.47
N SER A 137 13.35 -14.72 -14.87
CA SER A 137 13.01 -15.25 -13.55
C SER A 137 11.50 -15.36 -13.35
N PRO A 138 11.02 -16.42 -12.66
CA PRO A 138 9.61 -16.53 -12.29
C PRO A 138 9.17 -15.43 -11.32
N TYR A 139 10.09 -14.87 -10.53
CA TYR A 139 9.82 -13.82 -9.54
C TYR A 139 10.92 -12.77 -9.53
N SER A 140 10.61 -11.54 -9.16
CA SER A 140 11.59 -10.45 -9.08
C SER A 140 11.58 -9.78 -7.70
N ILE A 141 12.75 -9.41 -7.18
CA ILE A 141 12.87 -8.62 -5.95
C ILE A 141 12.80 -7.14 -6.33
N ILE A 142 11.80 -6.42 -5.81
CA ILE A 142 11.61 -4.98 -6.09
C ILE A 142 12.30 -4.08 -5.07
N TYR A 143 12.43 -4.56 -3.83
CA TYR A 143 13.25 -3.94 -2.79
C TYR A 143 13.66 -5.00 -1.77
N TRP A 144 14.72 -4.71 -1.03
CA TRP A 144 15.05 -5.44 0.19
C TRP A 144 15.73 -4.52 1.19
N LYS A 145 15.60 -4.83 2.47
CA LYS A 145 16.19 -4.07 3.58
C LYS A 145 16.55 -5.00 4.72
N GLU A 146 17.72 -4.77 5.31
CA GLU A 146 18.18 -5.42 6.54
C GLU A 146 17.67 -4.63 7.76
N GLU A 147 17.21 -5.35 8.80
CA GLU A 147 16.77 -4.84 10.09
C GLU A 147 17.52 -5.51 11.25
#